data_AF-A0A517YKE6-F1
#
_entry.id   AF-A0A517YKE6-F1
#
_cell.length_a   1.000
_cell.length_b   1.000
_cell.length_c   1.000
_cell.angle_alpha   90.00
_cell.angle_beta   90.00
_cell.angle_gamma   90.00
#
_symmetry.space_group_name_H-M   'P 1'
#
loop_
_entity.id
_entity.type
_entity.pdbx_description
1 polymer ?
#
loop_
_entity_poly.entity_id
_entity_poly.type
_entity_poly.pdbx_seq_one_letter_code
_entity_poly.pdbx_strand_id
1 'polypeptide(L)'
;MIAIAPISSPAPRRTNTQNNWQDRYLLLLPKIRLIARCAFRKLPAEEREDAIEEVIANTFAAYGRLVERGKESIAYAWPLSRYAVAQYRAGRRVGSSLNVHDVLSPNCQKRNGLASRSFSYCHKSSQWEELAVEDRRATPADVAACRLDFRAWLRGLERAKRTAAELLAGGATTMDAAQQLGLSQSRVSQLRRELKEAWEQFQGEAKEVAAA
;
A
#
# COMPACT_ATOMS: atom_id res chain seq x y z
N MET A 1 -45.99 14.75 -28.10
CA MET A 1 -45.04 15.89 -28.13
C MET A 1 -44.56 16.14 -26.71
N ILE A 2 -43.31 15.77 -26.40
CA ILE A 2 -42.71 16.04 -25.09
C ILE A 2 -42.00 17.40 -25.21
N ALA A 3 -42.49 18.40 -24.48
CA ALA A 3 -41.87 19.71 -24.42
C ALA A 3 -40.59 19.64 -23.58
N ILE A 4 -39.44 19.82 -24.23
CA ILE A 4 -38.13 19.93 -23.58
C ILE A 4 -37.99 21.39 -23.11
N ALA A 5 -37.93 21.60 -21.80
CA ALA A 5 -37.69 22.91 -21.21
C ALA A 5 -36.27 23.41 -21.59
N PRO A 6 -36.08 24.71 -21.89
CA PRO A 6 -34.77 25.24 -22.23
C PRO A 6 -33.85 25.17 -21.00
N ILE A 7 -32.62 24.69 -21.23
CA ILE A 7 -31.54 24.67 -20.25
C ILE A 7 -31.26 26.13 -19.86
N SER A 8 -31.50 26.47 -18.59
CA SER A 8 -31.20 27.79 -18.05
C SER A 8 -29.69 28.03 -18.16
N SER A 9 -29.27 29.11 -18.83
CA SER A 9 -27.86 29.49 -18.94
C SER A 9 -27.25 29.59 -17.54
N PRO A 10 -26.03 29.08 -17.30
CA PRO A 10 -25.39 29.22 -16.01
C PRO A 10 -25.23 30.71 -15.70
N ALA A 11 -25.71 31.12 -14.53
CA ALA A 11 -25.59 32.50 -14.04
C ALA A 11 -24.14 33.00 -14.19
N PRO A 12 -23.92 34.28 -14.50
CA PRO A 12 -22.57 34.83 -14.63
C PRO A 12 -21.77 34.52 -13.37
N ARG A 13 -20.61 33.87 -13.54
CA ARG A 13 -19.66 33.66 -12.44
C ARG A 13 -19.44 35.02 -11.80
N ARG A 14 -19.74 35.14 -10.50
CA ARG A 14 -19.41 36.34 -9.72
C ARG A 14 -17.91 36.57 -9.86
N THR A 15 -17.50 37.45 -10.77
CA THR A 15 -16.15 38.03 -10.79
C THR A 15 -16.12 38.98 -9.60
N ASN A 16 -15.85 38.41 -8.42
CA ASN A 16 -15.71 39.18 -7.21
C ASN A 16 -14.37 39.93 -7.29
N THR A 17 -14.39 41.11 -7.89
CA THR A 17 -13.25 42.03 -8.02
C THR A 17 -12.86 42.67 -6.68
N GLN A 18 -13.31 42.11 -5.54
CA GLN A 18 -12.92 42.54 -4.21
C GLN A 18 -11.95 41.51 -3.61
N ASN A 19 -10.67 41.88 -3.61
CA ASN A 19 -9.56 41.17 -2.96
C ASN A 19 -9.34 39.71 -3.42
N ASN A 20 -8.82 39.55 -4.64
CA ASN A 20 -8.24 38.28 -5.07
C ASN A 20 -6.89 38.06 -4.36
N TRP A 21 -6.93 37.79 -3.06
CA TRP A 21 -5.75 37.46 -2.25
C TRP A 21 -5.02 36.22 -2.80
N GLN A 22 -5.73 35.38 -3.56
CA GLN A 22 -5.15 34.27 -4.29
C GLN A 22 -4.12 34.75 -5.31
N ASP A 23 -4.34 35.87 -6.01
CA ASP A 23 -3.35 36.46 -6.93
C ASP A 23 -2.10 36.89 -6.17
N ARG A 24 -2.26 37.46 -4.96
CA ARG A 24 -1.13 37.83 -4.10
C ARG A 24 -0.37 36.61 -3.58
N TYR A 25 -1.08 35.52 -3.27
CA TYR A 25 -0.44 34.24 -2.98
C TYR A 25 0.37 33.70 -4.17
N LEU A 26 -0.13 33.85 -5.40
CA LEU A 26 0.60 33.43 -6.61
C LEU A 26 1.95 34.16 -6.75
N LEU A 27 2.10 35.38 -6.25
CA LEU A 27 3.39 36.08 -6.20
C LEU A 27 4.41 35.38 -5.28
N LEU A 28 3.94 34.70 -4.23
CA LEU A 28 4.79 33.95 -3.29
C LEU A 28 5.14 32.55 -3.81
N LEU A 29 4.30 31.98 -4.68
CA LEU A 29 4.35 30.59 -5.11
C LEU A 29 5.71 30.15 -5.71
N PRO A 30 6.39 30.94 -6.59
CA PRO A 30 7.70 30.55 -7.11
C PRO A 30 8.74 30.35 -6.01
N LYS A 31 8.73 31.23 -4.99
CA LYS A 31 9.65 31.14 -3.85
C LYS A 31 9.31 29.96 -2.93
N ILE A 32 8.02 29.71 -2.71
CA ILE A 32 7.55 28.54 -1.95
C ILE A 32 8.00 27.24 -2.62
N ARG A 33 7.80 27.12 -3.94
CA ARG A 33 8.24 25.97 -4.75
C ARG A 33 9.75 25.76 -4.66
N LEU A 34 10.55 26.84 -4.77
CA LEU A 34 12.00 26.77 -4.62
C LEU A 34 12.40 26.21 -3.25
N ILE A 35 11.82 26.74 -2.17
CA ILE A 35 12.10 26.28 -0.80
C ILE A 35 11.73 24.80 -0.63
N ALA A 36 10.55 24.39 -1.12
CA ALA A 36 10.09 23.00 -1.05
C ALA A 36 11.03 22.04 -1.81
N ARG A 37 11.41 22.38 -3.05
CA ARG A 37 12.38 21.62 -3.84
C ARG A 37 13.72 21.47 -3.12
N CYS A 38 14.23 22.54 -2.54
CA CYS A 38 15.46 22.49 -1.75
C CYS A 38 15.31 21.62 -0.49
N ALA A 39 14.18 21.73 0.22
CA ALA A 39 13.93 21.00 1.46
C ALA A 39 13.78 19.48 1.27
N PHE A 40 13.28 19.06 0.10
CA PHE A 40 13.02 17.66 -0.25
C PHE A 40 13.96 17.11 -1.34
N ARG A 41 15.08 17.79 -1.62
CA ARG A 41 16.04 17.38 -2.66
C ARG A 41 16.61 15.97 -2.53
N LYS A 42 16.53 15.40 -1.32
CA LYS A 42 17.00 14.04 -0.99
C LYS A 42 15.94 12.96 -1.15
N LEU A 43 14.68 13.34 -1.39
CA LEU A 43 13.61 12.38 -1.65
C LEU A 43 13.67 11.87 -3.10
N PRO A 44 13.25 10.62 -3.35
CA PRO A 44 13.06 10.12 -4.71
C PRO A 44 12.02 10.97 -5.46
N ALA A 45 12.04 10.92 -6.79
CA ALA A 45 11.30 11.87 -7.62
C ALA A 45 9.81 11.92 -7.32
N GLU A 46 9.15 10.75 -7.24
CA GLU A 46 7.72 10.63 -6.94
C GLU A 46 7.38 11.22 -5.57
N GLU A 47 8.03 10.75 -4.51
CA GLU A 47 7.81 11.27 -3.15
C GLU A 47 8.11 12.77 -3.03
N ARG A 48 9.08 13.27 -3.80
CA ARG A 48 9.45 14.68 -3.81
C ARG A 48 8.35 15.54 -4.42
N GLU A 49 7.72 15.09 -5.50
CA GLU A 49 6.62 15.81 -6.15
C GLU A 49 5.42 15.91 -5.22
N ASP A 50 5.02 14.78 -4.61
CA ASP A 50 3.96 14.76 -3.60
C ASP A 50 4.27 15.68 -2.43
N ALA A 51 5.51 15.67 -1.92
CA ALA A 51 5.93 16.53 -0.83
C ALA A 51 5.87 18.02 -1.18
N ILE A 52 6.19 18.38 -2.44
CA ILE A 52 6.12 19.77 -2.92
C ILE A 52 4.67 20.23 -2.99
N GLU A 53 3.78 19.45 -3.61
CA GLU A 53 2.37 19.82 -3.74
C GLU A 53 1.67 19.90 -2.39
N GLU A 54 2.01 18.98 -1.47
CA GLU A 54 1.52 19.02 -0.10
C GLU A 54 1.96 20.30 0.65
N VAL A 55 3.22 20.73 0.47
CA VAL A 55 3.69 22.01 1.02
C VAL A 55 2.94 23.19 0.41
N ILE A 56 2.71 23.20 -0.90
CA ILE A 56 1.96 24.26 -1.59
C ILE A 56 0.52 24.34 -1.06
N ALA A 57 -0.16 23.20 -0.94
CA ALA A 57 -1.51 23.14 -0.40
C ALA A 57 -1.56 23.68 1.05
N ASN A 58 -0.59 23.31 1.87
CA ASN A 58 -0.53 23.74 3.27
C ASN A 58 -0.27 25.25 3.38
N THR A 59 0.67 25.77 2.60
CA THR A 59 0.95 27.21 2.57
C THR A 59 -0.23 28.02 2.04
N PHE A 60 -0.98 27.50 1.07
CA PHE A 60 -2.19 28.14 0.58
C PHE A 60 -3.28 28.23 1.66
N ALA A 61 -3.57 27.13 2.34
CA ALA A 61 -4.54 27.10 3.44
C ALA A 61 -4.12 28.03 4.60
N ALA A 62 -2.83 28.06 4.94
CA ALA A 62 -2.30 28.95 5.96
C ALA A 62 -2.37 30.42 5.55
N TYR A 63 -2.09 30.76 4.29
CA TYR A 63 -2.21 32.11 3.76
C TYR A 63 -3.67 32.60 3.80
N GLY A 64 -4.62 31.79 3.34
CA GLY A 64 -6.05 32.11 3.42
C GLY A 64 -6.49 32.44 4.85
N ARG A 65 -6.07 31.63 5.84
CA ARG A 65 -6.33 31.92 7.26
C ARG A 65 -5.68 33.21 7.77
N LEU A 66 -4.53 33.62 7.22
CA LEU A 66 -3.91 34.90 7.58
C LEU A 66 -4.71 36.07 7.00
N VAL A 67 -5.21 35.95 5.77
CA VAL A 67 -6.07 36.95 5.13
C VAL A 67 -7.37 37.11 5.90
N GLU A 68 -8.03 36.01 6.25
CA GLU A 68 -9.25 36.01 7.09
C GLU A 68 -9.05 36.72 8.43
N ARG A 69 -7.82 36.65 8.98
CA ARG A 69 -7.45 37.30 10.25
C ARG A 69 -6.94 38.73 10.08
N GLY A 70 -6.94 39.28 8.87
CA GLY A 70 -6.39 40.60 8.57
C GLY A 70 -4.86 40.71 8.73
N LYS A 71 -4.14 39.57 8.69
CA LYS A 71 -2.69 39.46 8.91
C LYS A 71 -1.91 39.17 7.63
N GLU A 72 -2.39 39.65 6.50
CA GLU A 72 -1.75 39.41 5.20
C GLU A 72 -0.39 40.12 5.08
N SER A 73 -0.24 41.29 5.69
CA SER A 73 1.00 42.09 5.64
C SER A 73 2.23 41.38 6.19
N ILE A 74 2.04 40.37 7.04
CA ILE A 74 3.11 39.57 7.65
C ILE A 74 3.27 38.18 6.98
N ALA A 75 2.56 37.93 5.88
CA ALA A 75 2.60 36.65 5.17
C ALA A 75 3.79 36.59 4.20
N TYR A 76 4.90 36.03 4.67
CA TYR A 76 6.10 35.82 3.86
C TYR A 76 6.25 34.37 3.42
N ALA A 77 6.79 34.15 2.22
CA ALA A 77 7.02 32.81 1.66
C ALA A 77 7.87 31.92 2.59
N TRP A 78 8.95 32.46 3.18
CA TRP A 78 9.87 31.66 4.00
C TRP A 78 9.23 31.07 5.27
N PRO A 79 8.60 31.86 6.17
CA PRO A 79 7.88 31.32 7.32
C PRO A 79 6.81 30.30 6.94
N LEU A 80 5.99 30.60 5.92
CA LEU A 80 4.95 29.70 5.44
C LEU A 80 5.54 28.34 5.02
N SER A 81 6.53 28.35 4.13
CA SER A 81 7.19 27.13 3.66
C SER A 81 7.89 26.38 4.79
N ARG A 82 8.58 27.08 5.70
CA ARG A 82 9.29 26.45 6.82
C ARG A 82 8.35 25.67 7.73
N TYR A 83 7.20 26.27 8.08
CA TYR A 83 6.19 25.58 8.88
C TYR A 83 5.54 24.43 8.11
N ALA A 84 5.18 24.61 6.83
CA ALA A 84 4.60 23.55 6.00
C ALA A 84 5.55 22.34 5.86
N VAL A 85 6.84 22.57 5.62
CA VAL A 85 7.88 21.52 5.58
C VAL A 85 7.98 20.79 6.92
N ALA A 86 7.94 21.53 8.04
CA ALA A 86 7.96 20.92 9.37
C ALA A 86 6.71 20.06 9.63
N GLN A 87 5.53 20.53 9.20
CA GLN A 87 4.29 19.77 9.29
C GLN A 87 4.35 18.48 8.46
N TYR A 88 4.82 18.57 7.22
CA TYR A 88 5.01 17.41 6.35
C TYR A 88 5.91 16.35 6.99
N ARG A 89 7.06 16.78 7.53
CA ARG A 89 8.04 15.89 8.18
C ARG A 89 7.50 15.26 9.46
N ALA A 90 6.60 15.94 10.16
CA ALA A 90 5.90 15.41 11.32
C ALA A 90 4.77 14.41 10.94
N GLY A 91 4.57 14.13 9.65
CA GLY A 91 3.52 13.23 9.17
C GLY A 91 2.14 13.89 9.05
N ARG A 92 2.05 15.21 9.20
CA ARG A 92 0.79 15.95 9.01
C ARG A 92 0.57 16.21 7.53
N ARG A 93 -0.68 16.09 7.09
CA ARG A 93 -1.15 16.35 5.72
C ARG A 93 -2.38 17.25 5.75
N VAL A 94 -2.57 18.04 4.70
CA VAL A 94 -3.71 18.92 4.50
C VAL A 94 -4.96 18.08 4.20
N GLY A 95 -6.09 18.45 4.79
CA GLY A 95 -7.36 17.76 4.56
C GLY A 95 -7.46 16.36 5.19
N SER A 96 -6.38 15.85 5.79
CA SER A 96 -6.37 14.56 6.49
C SER A 96 -6.52 14.75 8.01
N SER A 97 -7.30 13.88 8.65
CA SER A 97 -7.37 13.85 10.11
C SER A 97 -6.04 13.40 10.72
N LEU A 98 -5.65 14.01 11.85
CA LEU A 98 -4.49 13.57 12.63
C LEU A 98 -4.83 12.36 13.49
N ASN A 99 -5.29 11.29 12.84
CA ASN A 99 -5.73 10.08 13.53
C ASN A 99 -4.52 9.24 13.95
N VAL A 100 -4.32 9.09 15.26
CA VAL A 100 -3.25 8.23 15.81
C VAL A 100 -3.64 6.74 15.80
N HIS A 101 -4.92 6.42 15.63
CA HIS A 101 -5.41 5.04 15.57
C HIS A 101 -5.36 4.46 14.15
N ASP A 102 -5.18 5.31 13.13
CA ASP A 102 -4.92 4.85 11.77
C ASP A 102 -3.44 4.52 11.62
N VAL A 103 -3.10 3.22 11.73
CA VAL A 103 -1.74 2.66 11.63
C VAL A 103 -1.10 2.95 10.27
N LEU A 104 -1.88 3.14 9.21
CA LEU A 104 -1.36 3.47 7.89
C LEU A 104 -1.08 4.96 7.73
N SER A 105 -1.62 5.81 8.60
CA SER A 105 -1.37 7.24 8.54
C SER A 105 0.11 7.57 8.83
N PRO A 106 0.74 8.46 8.05
CA PRO A 106 2.12 8.90 8.32
C PRO A 106 2.29 9.52 9.72
N ASN A 107 1.25 10.18 10.23
CA ASN A 107 1.23 10.78 11.57
C ASN A 107 1.32 9.71 12.68
N CYS A 108 0.51 8.64 12.60
CA CYS A 108 0.59 7.53 13.54
C CYS A 108 1.96 6.85 13.48
N GLN A 109 2.43 6.54 12.28
CA GLN A 109 3.73 5.89 12.07
C GLN A 109 4.88 6.68 12.67
N LYS A 110 4.92 8.00 12.44
CA LYS A 110 5.95 8.87 13.02
C LYS A 110 5.86 9.00 14.53
N ARG A 111 4.64 9.13 15.08
CA ARG A 111 4.44 9.33 16.53
C ARG A 111 4.74 8.06 17.34
N ASN A 112 4.40 6.90 16.80
CA ASN A 112 4.52 5.62 17.48
C ASN A 112 5.75 4.80 17.05
N GLY A 113 6.56 5.32 16.12
CA GLY A 113 7.73 4.61 15.60
C GLY A 113 7.39 3.36 14.78
N LEU A 114 6.20 3.33 14.17
CA LEU A 114 5.75 2.22 13.35
C LEU A 114 6.24 2.39 11.90
N ALA A 115 6.55 1.28 11.24
CA ALA A 115 6.87 1.27 9.81
C ALA A 115 5.96 0.27 9.11
N SER A 116 5.15 0.75 8.17
CA SER A 116 4.43 -0.15 7.26
C SER A 116 5.43 -0.74 6.27
N ARG A 117 5.39 -2.05 6.09
CA ARG A 117 6.18 -2.75 5.08
C ARG A 117 5.24 -3.42 4.11
N SER A 118 5.56 -3.35 2.82
CA SER A 118 4.87 -4.18 1.85
C SER A 118 5.10 -5.64 2.19
N PHE A 119 4.03 -6.40 2.27
CA PHE A 119 4.07 -7.85 2.50
C PHE A 119 4.91 -8.57 1.43
N SER A 120 4.90 -8.06 0.19
CA SER A 120 5.61 -8.66 -0.95
C SER A 120 7.13 -8.63 -0.90
N TYR A 121 7.76 -7.82 -0.02
CA TYR A 121 9.22 -7.66 -0.01
C TYR A 121 9.96 -8.74 0.80
N CYS A 122 9.25 -9.58 1.56
CA CYS A 122 9.87 -10.48 2.53
C CYS A 122 10.15 -11.91 2.04
N HIS A 123 9.86 -12.29 0.79
CA HIS A 123 9.87 -13.71 0.41
C HIS A 123 10.75 -14.05 -0.82
N LYS A 124 12.00 -14.44 -0.54
CA LYS A 124 12.86 -15.20 -1.48
C LYS A 124 13.02 -16.68 -1.11
N SER A 125 12.31 -17.18 -0.10
CA SER A 125 12.38 -18.59 0.30
C SER A 125 11.05 -19.07 0.89
N SER A 126 10.45 -20.08 0.24
CA SER A 126 9.28 -20.87 0.67
C SER A 126 7.89 -20.20 0.55
N GLN A 127 7.44 -19.98 -0.69
CA GLN A 127 6.15 -19.37 -1.06
C GLN A 127 4.89 -20.08 -0.54
N TRP A 128 4.95 -21.35 -0.16
CA TRP A 128 3.74 -22.11 0.16
C TRP A 128 3.20 -21.83 1.58
N GLU A 129 4.05 -21.45 2.55
CA GLU A 129 3.61 -21.30 3.96
C GLU A 129 2.64 -20.14 4.16
N GLU A 130 2.77 -19.12 3.31
CA GLU A 130 1.90 -17.94 3.27
C GLU A 130 0.67 -18.17 2.38
N LEU A 131 0.81 -18.90 1.27
CA LEU A 131 -0.24 -19.04 0.25
C LEU A 131 -1.16 -20.26 0.46
N ALA A 132 -0.67 -21.34 1.05
CA ALA A 132 -1.40 -22.61 1.12
C ALA A 132 -2.59 -22.58 2.10
N VAL A 133 -2.74 -21.52 2.89
CA VAL A 133 -3.80 -21.40 3.89
C VAL A 133 -4.57 -20.08 3.77
N GLU A 134 -5.04 -19.76 2.57
CA GLU A 134 -6.05 -18.72 2.36
C GLU A 134 -7.48 -19.27 2.50
N ASP A 135 -7.84 -19.83 3.67
CA ASP A 135 -9.24 -20.13 3.98
C ASP A 135 -9.79 -19.15 5.03
N ARG A 136 -10.79 -18.36 4.63
CA ARG A 136 -11.49 -17.39 5.51
C ARG A 136 -12.29 -18.06 6.63
N ARG A 137 -12.49 -19.37 6.59
CA ARG A 137 -13.24 -20.15 7.59
C ARG A 137 -12.34 -20.91 8.57
N ALA A 138 -11.05 -21.02 8.28
CA ALA A 138 -10.11 -21.73 9.15
C ALA A 138 -9.81 -20.93 10.42
N THR A 139 -9.84 -21.60 11.57
CA THR A 139 -9.40 -20.98 12.84
C THR A 139 -7.88 -20.90 12.89
N PRO A 140 -7.28 -20.04 13.75
CA PRO A 140 -5.83 -20.02 13.93
C PRO A 140 -5.22 -21.38 14.29
N ALA A 141 -5.97 -22.24 14.99
CA ALA A 141 -5.54 -23.59 15.32
C ALA A 141 -5.49 -24.49 14.07
N ASP A 142 -6.51 -24.42 13.21
CA ASP A 142 -6.55 -25.18 11.95
C ASP A 142 -5.41 -24.77 11.01
N VAL A 143 -5.12 -23.46 10.93
CA VAL A 143 -4.00 -22.91 10.15
C VAL A 143 -2.67 -23.45 10.68
N ALA A 144 -2.50 -23.47 12.00
CA ALA A 144 -1.29 -23.98 12.64
C ALA A 144 -1.12 -25.49 12.39
N ALA A 145 -2.18 -26.28 12.57
CA ALA A 145 -2.18 -27.72 12.33
C ALA A 145 -1.80 -28.04 10.87
N CYS A 146 -2.49 -27.41 9.91
CA CYS A 146 -2.20 -27.59 8.48
C CYS A 146 -0.73 -27.27 8.14
N ARG A 147 -0.17 -26.18 8.68
CA ARG A 147 1.24 -25.81 8.46
C ARG A 147 2.21 -26.84 9.04
N LEU A 148 1.92 -27.38 10.22
CA LEU A 148 2.76 -28.41 10.86
C LEU A 148 2.75 -29.70 10.05
N ASP A 149 1.56 -30.15 9.65
CA ASP A 149 1.36 -31.38 8.88
C ASP A 149 1.99 -31.27 7.49
N PHE A 150 1.77 -30.16 6.79
CA PHE A 150 2.35 -29.95 5.46
C PHE A 150 3.88 -29.88 5.50
N ARG A 151 4.46 -29.22 6.52
CA ARG A 151 5.92 -29.25 6.76
C ARG A 151 6.43 -30.65 7.03
N ALA A 152 5.71 -31.43 7.83
CA ALA A 152 6.09 -32.81 8.13
C ALA A 152 6.05 -33.69 6.88
N TRP A 153 4.97 -33.58 6.10
CA TRP A 153 4.82 -34.28 4.82
C TRP A 153 5.90 -33.93 3.82
N LEU A 154 6.20 -32.63 3.61
CA LEU A 154 7.27 -32.20 2.70
C LEU A 154 8.62 -32.80 3.08
N ARG A 155 8.93 -32.92 4.39
CA ARG A 155 10.17 -33.55 4.87
C ARG A 155 10.27 -35.04 4.51
N GLY A 156 9.15 -35.73 4.39
CA GLY A 156 9.07 -37.13 3.96
C GLY A 156 9.24 -37.33 2.46
N LEU A 157 9.06 -36.29 1.64
CA LEU A 157 9.21 -36.38 0.19
C LEU A 157 10.68 -36.38 -0.26
N GLU A 158 10.96 -37.10 -1.34
CA GLU A 158 12.20 -36.97 -2.11
C GLU A 158 12.42 -35.53 -2.58
N ARG A 159 13.68 -35.12 -2.72
CA ARG A 159 14.06 -33.73 -3.04
C ARG A 159 13.35 -33.17 -4.27
N ALA A 160 13.24 -33.95 -5.36
CA ALA A 160 12.58 -33.52 -6.59
C ALA A 160 11.07 -33.30 -6.41
N LYS A 161 10.39 -34.22 -5.71
CA LYS A 161 8.95 -34.11 -5.40
C LYS A 161 8.67 -32.97 -4.42
N ARG A 162 9.54 -32.75 -3.45
CA ARG A 162 9.46 -31.62 -2.52
C ARG A 162 9.52 -30.28 -3.25
N THR A 163 10.50 -30.10 -4.14
CA THR A 163 10.61 -28.85 -4.92
C THR A 163 9.39 -28.63 -5.81
N ALA A 164 8.85 -29.69 -6.43
CA ALA A 164 7.60 -29.58 -7.18
C ALA A 164 6.42 -29.21 -6.26
N ALA A 165 6.29 -29.84 -5.10
CA ALA A 165 5.21 -29.57 -4.16
C ALA A 165 5.24 -28.13 -3.62
N GLU A 166 6.41 -27.63 -3.23
CA GLU A 166 6.61 -26.25 -2.76
C GLU A 166 6.22 -25.22 -3.84
N LEU A 167 6.65 -25.46 -5.09
CA LEU A 167 6.36 -24.57 -6.21
C LEU A 167 4.85 -24.54 -6.53
N LEU A 168 4.22 -25.70 -6.55
CA LEU A 168 2.81 -25.85 -6.85
C LEU A 168 1.91 -25.28 -5.73
N ALA A 169 2.28 -25.50 -4.47
CA ALA A 169 1.58 -24.95 -3.31
C ALA A 169 1.79 -23.43 -3.16
N GLY A 170 2.89 -22.89 -3.71
CA GLY A 170 3.12 -21.46 -3.87
C GLY A 170 2.29 -20.80 -4.99
N GLY A 171 1.36 -21.53 -5.63
CA GLY A 171 0.44 -20.98 -6.62
C GLY A 171 0.92 -21.04 -8.07
N ALA A 172 2.04 -21.72 -8.36
CA ALA A 172 2.53 -21.84 -9.73
C ALA A 172 1.52 -22.56 -10.65
N THR A 173 1.32 -22.00 -11.84
CA THR A 173 0.55 -22.68 -12.88
C THR A 173 1.31 -23.91 -13.39
N THR A 174 0.61 -24.82 -14.07
CA THR A 174 1.26 -26.01 -14.67
C THR A 174 2.34 -25.61 -15.69
N MET A 175 2.14 -24.50 -16.42
CA MET A 175 3.12 -23.98 -17.37
C MET A 175 4.36 -23.42 -16.65
N ASP A 176 4.18 -22.59 -15.62
CA ASP A 176 5.29 -22.00 -14.87
C ASP A 176 6.11 -23.09 -14.17
N ALA A 177 5.44 -24.08 -13.57
CA ALA A 177 6.11 -25.19 -12.92
C ALA A 177 6.87 -26.08 -13.92
N ALA A 178 6.33 -26.30 -15.11
CA ALA A 178 7.03 -27.03 -16.18
C ALA A 178 8.33 -26.31 -16.59
N GLN A 179 8.26 -24.99 -16.78
CA GLN A 179 9.41 -24.17 -17.13
C GLN A 179 10.48 -24.16 -16.03
N GLN A 180 10.09 -23.96 -14.77
CA GLN A 180 11.04 -23.88 -13.64
C GLN A 180 11.67 -25.22 -13.29
N LEU A 181 10.95 -26.33 -13.45
CA LEU A 181 11.46 -27.66 -13.16
C LEU A 181 12.16 -28.32 -14.36
N GLY A 182 12.11 -27.71 -15.55
CA GLY A 182 12.64 -28.31 -16.78
C GLY A 182 11.88 -29.57 -17.21
N LEU A 183 10.58 -29.64 -16.92
CA LEU A 183 9.71 -30.79 -17.19
C LEU A 183 8.65 -30.45 -18.24
N SER A 184 8.03 -31.48 -18.82
CA SER A 184 6.84 -31.27 -19.64
C SER A 184 5.62 -30.94 -18.77
N GLN A 185 4.66 -30.17 -19.32
CA GLN A 185 3.39 -29.88 -18.63
C GLN A 185 2.62 -31.16 -18.26
N SER A 186 2.71 -32.20 -19.10
CA SER A 186 2.14 -33.52 -18.83
C SER A 186 2.77 -34.18 -17.61
N ARG A 187 4.10 -34.08 -17.44
CA ARG A 187 4.79 -34.62 -16.25
C ARG A 187 4.40 -33.84 -14.99
N VAL A 188 4.26 -32.53 -15.07
CA VAL A 188 3.76 -31.72 -13.94
C VAL A 188 2.34 -32.11 -13.54
N SER A 189 1.47 -32.38 -14.53
CA SER A 189 0.11 -32.87 -14.26
C SER A 189 0.09 -34.25 -13.59
N GLN A 190 1.01 -35.15 -13.97
CA GLN A 190 1.21 -36.42 -13.27
C GLN A 190 1.70 -36.20 -11.83
N LEU A 191 2.70 -35.34 -11.64
CA LEU A 191 3.23 -35.00 -10.31
C LEU A 191 2.15 -34.43 -9.39
N ARG A 192 1.23 -33.61 -9.88
CA ARG A 192 0.09 -33.14 -9.06
C ARG A 192 -0.74 -34.29 -8.50
N ARG A 193 -1.00 -35.34 -9.29
CA ARG A 193 -1.74 -36.53 -8.83
C ARG A 193 -0.94 -37.35 -7.85
N GLU A 194 0.33 -37.64 -8.17
CA GLU A 194 1.24 -38.36 -7.27
C GLU A 194 1.38 -37.66 -5.90
N LEU A 195 1.48 -36.33 -5.89
CA LEU A 195 1.57 -35.53 -4.67
C LEU A 195 0.25 -35.52 -3.89
N LYS A 196 -0.89 -35.45 -4.57
CA LYS A 196 -2.21 -35.56 -3.93
C LYS A 196 -2.39 -36.91 -3.25
N GLU A 197 -2.06 -38.00 -3.94
CA GLU A 197 -2.11 -39.36 -3.40
C GLU A 197 -1.17 -39.51 -2.19
N ALA A 198 0.06 -39.00 -2.30
CA ALA A 198 1.02 -39.02 -1.20
C ALA A 198 0.57 -38.20 0.02
N TRP A 199 -0.15 -37.10 -0.20
CA TRP A 199 -0.74 -36.30 0.89
C TRP A 199 -1.90 -37.04 1.55
N GLU A 200 -2.79 -37.64 0.77
CA GLU A 200 -3.92 -38.43 1.29
C GLU A 200 -3.45 -39.62 2.11
N GLN A 201 -2.39 -40.31 1.67
CA GLN A 201 -1.75 -41.38 2.44
C GLN A 201 -1.19 -40.87 3.77
N PHE A 202 -0.42 -39.78 3.75
CA PHE A 202 0.16 -39.18 4.95
C PHE A 202 -0.91 -38.79 5.99
N GLN A 203 -2.02 -38.20 5.53
CA GLN A 203 -3.15 -37.83 6.38
C GLN A 203 -3.94 -39.05 6.89
N GLY A 204 -4.01 -40.12 6.12
CA GLY A 204 -4.57 -41.40 6.54
C GLY A 204 -3.77 -42.04 7.68
N GLU A 205 -2.45 -42.12 7.53
CA GLU A 205 -1.53 -42.65 8.55
C GLU A 205 -1.57 -41.81 9.84
N ALA A 206 -1.63 -40.48 9.73
CA ALA A 206 -1.73 -39.59 10.89
C ALA A 206 -3.03 -39.80 11.70
N LYS A 207 -4.15 -40.09 11.02
CA LYS A 207 -5.44 -40.37 11.69
C LYS A 207 -5.44 -41.70 12.44
N GLU A 208 -4.78 -42.72 11.92
CA GLU A 208 -4.66 -44.01 12.59
C GLU A 208 -3.80 -43.91 13.87
N VAL A 209 -2.70 -43.14 13.83
CA VAL A 209 -1.85 -42.91 15.01
C VAL A 209 -2.55 -42.07 16.09
N ALA A 210 -3.41 -41.12 15.71
CA ALA A 210 -4.16 -40.31 16.66
C ALA A 210 -5.35 -41.04 17.32
N ALA A 211 -5.80 -42.16 16.74
CA ALA A 211 -6.90 -42.98 17.24
C ALA A 211 -6.46 -44.16 18.13
N ALA A 212 -5.15 -44.43 18.20
CA ALA A 212 -4.52 -45.46 19.03
C ALA A 212 -4.02 -44.86 20.36
#